data_AF-A0A2H0UJ21-F1
#
_entry.id   AF-A0A2H0UJ21-F1
#
_cell.length_a   1.000
_cell.length_b   1.000
_cell.length_c   1.000
_cell.angle_alpha   90.00
_cell.angle_beta   90.00
_cell.angle_gamma   90.00
#
_symmetry.space_group_name_H-M   'P 1'
#
loop_
_entity.id
_entity.type
_entity.pdbx_description
1 polymer ?
#
loop_
_entity_poly.entity_id
_entity_poly.type
_entity_poly.pdbx_seq_one_letter_code
_entity_poly.pdbx_strand_id
1 'polypeptide(L)'
;MQKRVFAHTLYAIFIISIAVFVLPIAGMQIASAQETDRFDRLDSDRDASDRSDRGDRGDREDHGMIEVSRERVIGPFRDFSADICARLIQVNERLQVEIPLPLFCNDEEEPPEQDMGHIVISEVYYDVDGEHGSEGANEWVELYNPTGVPVNIGGWSIGDSASGALLPGEIVIPAGGVVLLTQGEGLEILWPEISESVEIIVLGSPINTGGLSNSGDALFLRNPSADLVDSVSWGTNTDAFDPSVLGVGNGESIERVNPDIDTDTSVDWTSNSNPTPGVPGALQQS
;
A
#
# COMPACT_ATOMS: atom_id res chain seq x y z
N MET A 1 52.02 -21.74 17.34
CA MET A 1 50.97 -22.03 18.34
C MET A 1 50.50 -20.81 19.16
N GLN A 2 51.19 -19.66 19.20
CA GLN A 2 50.76 -18.51 20.03
C GLN A 2 49.73 -17.54 19.42
N LYS A 3 49.46 -17.56 18.10
CA LYS A 3 48.50 -16.62 17.49
C LYS A 3 47.02 -16.99 17.69
N ARG A 4 46.69 -18.27 17.93
CA ARG A 4 45.29 -18.73 18.10
C ARG A 4 44.73 -18.49 19.51
N VAL A 5 45.61 -18.42 20.52
CA VAL A 5 45.20 -18.18 21.92
C VAL A 5 44.82 -16.71 22.14
N PHE A 6 45.46 -15.78 21.44
CA PHE A 6 45.18 -14.34 21.57
C PHE A 6 43.79 -13.94 21.05
N ALA A 7 43.32 -14.56 19.97
CA ALA A 7 42.01 -14.26 19.38
C ALA A 7 40.84 -14.75 20.25
N HIS A 8 40.97 -15.90 20.90
CA HIS A 8 39.95 -16.40 21.84
C HIS A 8 39.87 -15.56 23.11
N THR A 9 41.01 -15.07 23.62
CA THR A 9 41.02 -14.21 24.81
C THR A 9 40.41 -12.83 24.53
N LEU A 10 40.65 -12.25 23.36
CA LEU A 10 40.02 -10.98 22.96
C LEU A 10 38.51 -11.11 22.69
N TYR A 11 38.08 -12.21 22.07
CA TYR A 11 36.67 -12.52 21.87
C TYR A 11 35.92 -12.71 23.21
N ALA A 12 36.54 -13.41 24.17
CA ALA A 12 35.98 -13.56 25.52
C ALA A 12 35.93 -12.24 26.29
N ILE A 13 36.95 -11.38 26.18
CA ILE A 13 36.96 -10.05 26.83
C ILE A 13 35.90 -9.12 26.21
N PHE A 14 35.65 -9.23 24.90
CA PHE A 14 34.63 -8.44 24.20
C PHE A 14 33.20 -8.87 24.58
N ILE A 15 32.92 -10.18 24.65
CA ILE A 15 31.62 -10.69 25.12
C ILE A 15 31.39 -10.38 26.61
N ILE A 16 32.42 -10.44 27.45
CA ILE A 16 32.33 -10.07 28.87
C ILE A 16 32.07 -8.57 29.04
N SER A 17 32.63 -7.72 28.17
CA SER A 17 32.39 -6.26 28.22
C SER A 17 30.97 -5.90 27.80
N ILE A 18 30.38 -6.63 26.84
CA ILE A 18 28.96 -6.45 26.46
C ILE A 18 28.03 -6.94 27.58
N ALA A 19 28.36 -8.06 28.25
CA ALA A 19 27.56 -8.58 29.37
C ALA A 19 27.55 -7.65 30.60
N VAL A 20 28.60 -6.86 30.82
CA VAL A 20 28.69 -5.87 31.91
C VAL A 20 27.82 -4.62 31.65
N PHE A 21 27.49 -4.32 30.40
CA PHE A 21 26.61 -3.20 30.04
C PHE A 21 25.12 -3.57 29.86
N VAL A 22 24.75 -4.86 29.99
CA VAL A 22 23.38 -5.36 29.68
C VAL A 22 22.64 -5.93 30.91
N LEU A 23 23.21 -5.87 32.12
CA LEU A 23 22.46 -6.19 33.35
C LEU A 23 21.91 -4.90 34.00
N PRO A 24 20.58 -4.66 34.01
CA PRO A 24 20.04 -3.54 34.77
C PRO A 24 20.22 -3.84 36.26
N ILE A 25 20.84 -2.89 36.96
CA ILE A 25 20.92 -2.88 38.43
C ILE A 25 19.48 -2.88 38.95
N ALA A 26 19.05 -4.04 39.45
CA ALA A 26 17.84 -4.16 40.24
C ALA A 26 18.04 -3.37 41.54
N GLY A 27 17.32 -2.26 41.67
CA GLY A 27 17.09 -1.57 42.93
C GLY A 27 17.60 -0.13 42.95
N MET A 28 16.71 0.83 42.66
CA MET A 28 16.67 2.07 43.43
C MET A 28 15.29 2.75 43.32
N GLN A 29 14.86 3.34 44.44
CA GLN A 29 13.51 3.79 44.78
C GLN A 29 12.81 4.73 43.80
N ILE A 30 11.48 4.57 43.77
CA ILE A 30 10.51 5.62 43.42
C ILE A 30 10.70 6.77 44.42
N ALA A 31 11.18 7.92 43.93
CA ALA A 31 11.19 9.16 44.68
C ALA A 31 10.36 10.21 43.94
N SER A 32 9.46 10.82 44.71
CA SER A 32 8.49 11.85 44.39
C SER A 32 9.03 12.99 43.53
N ALA A 33 8.21 13.44 42.57
CA ALA A 33 8.33 14.78 42.01
C ALA A 33 8.03 15.79 43.14
N GLN A 34 9.05 16.52 43.58
CA GLN A 34 8.88 17.80 44.26
C GLN A 34 9.10 18.92 43.24
N GLU A 35 8.02 19.62 42.99
CA GLU A 35 7.94 20.94 42.41
C GLU A 35 8.55 21.96 43.41
N THR A 36 9.59 22.71 43.00
CA THR A 36 9.92 24.02 43.59
C THR A 36 10.86 24.81 42.69
N ASP A 37 10.45 26.06 42.38
CA ASP A 37 11.24 27.30 42.32
C ASP A 37 12.39 27.40 41.27
N ARG A 38 12.68 28.53 40.61
CA ARG A 38 12.30 29.94 40.78
C ARG A 38 12.87 30.76 39.60
N PHE A 39 12.17 31.85 39.28
CA PHE A 39 12.65 33.20 38.88
C PHE A 39 13.97 33.38 38.09
N ASP A 40 13.88 34.09 36.96
CA ASP A 40 14.27 35.52 36.86
C ASP A 40 13.70 36.13 35.56
N ARG A 41 12.68 37.00 35.66
CA ARG A 41 12.75 38.47 35.48
C ARG A 41 13.53 38.95 34.25
N LEU A 42 12.82 39.56 33.30
CA LEU A 42 13.14 40.90 32.79
C LEU A 42 11.84 41.61 32.37
N ASP A 43 11.59 42.75 33.01
CA ASP A 43 10.57 43.75 32.68
C ASP A 43 10.90 44.45 31.36
N SER A 44 9.87 44.81 30.57
CA SER A 44 9.78 46.15 29.97
C SER A 44 8.37 46.48 29.50
N ASP A 45 7.89 47.63 29.99
CA ASP A 45 6.57 48.25 29.86
C ASP A 45 6.08 48.60 28.44
N ARG A 46 4.78 48.96 28.41
CA ARG A 46 3.99 49.84 27.49
C ARG A 46 3.00 49.07 26.61
N ASP A 47 1.72 49.44 26.47
CA ASP A 47 0.98 50.64 26.87
C ASP A 47 -0.52 50.28 26.92
N ALA A 48 -1.26 50.97 27.78
CA ALA A 48 -2.70 50.80 28.00
C ALA A 48 -3.53 51.76 27.13
N SER A 49 -4.64 51.27 26.58
CA SER A 49 -5.88 51.99 26.22
C SER A 49 -6.86 50.94 25.65
N ASP A 50 -8.17 50.90 25.80
CA ASP A 50 -9.20 51.74 26.44
C ASP A 50 -10.55 50.99 26.22
N ARG A 51 -11.44 50.96 27.23
CA ARG A 51 -12.92 50.70 27.17
C ARG A 51 -13.40 49.33 26.61
N SER A 52 -14.50 48.70 27.04
CA SER A 52 -15.66 49.09 27.86
C SER A 52 -16.39 47.83 28.40
N ASP A 53 -17.18 48.09 29.45
CA ASP A 53 -17.88 47.23 30.41
C ASP A 53 -19.17 46.52 29.90
N ARG A 54 -19.53 45.40 30.58
CA ARG A 54 -20.83 44.65 30.66
C ARG A 54 -21.36 43.96 29.38
N GLY A 55 -21.78 42.69 29.35
CA GLY A 55 -21.93 41.62 30.35
C GLY A 55 -23.14 40.75 29.97
N ASP A 56 -23.01 39.43 29.85
CA ASP A 56 -24.08 38.45 30.19
C ASP A 56 -23.52 37.02 30.31
N ARG A 57 -24.10 36.26 31.24
CA ARG A 57 -23.75 34.89 31.65
C ARG A 57 -24.39 33.85 30.74
N GLY A 58 -23.70 32.74 30.53
CA GLY A 58 -24.26 31.54 29.93
C GLY A 58 -23.25 30.39 29.99
N ASP A 59 -23.26 29.70 31.12
CA ASP A 59 -22.46 28.49 31.37
C ASP A 59 -22.83 27.38 30.39
N ARG A 60 -21.83 26.85 29.66
CA ARG A 60 -21.81 25.46 29.17
C ARG A 60 -20.37 24.97 29.18
N GLU A 61 -20.13 24.00 30.05
CA GLU A 61 -18.97 23.13 30.05
C GLU A 61 -18.95 22.38 28.71
N ASP A 62 -17.87 22.52 27.95
CA ASP A 62 -17.54 21.55 26.90
C ASP A 62 -16.11 21.06 27.13
N HIS A 63 -16.01 19.75 27.24
CA HIS A 63 -14.80 19.03 27.59
C HIS A 63 -13.86 19.09 26.41
N GLY A 64 -12.73 19.79 26.57
CA GLY A 64 -11.60 19.71 25.66
C GLY A 64 -11.15 18.25 25.52
N MET A 65 -11.57 17.61 24.44
CA MET A 65 -11.07 16.33 23.99
C MET A 65 -9.59 16.52 23.66
N ILE A 66 -8.73 15.91 24.46
CA ILE A 66 -7.32 15.72 24.13
C ILE A 66 -7.31 14.77 22.93
N GLU A 67 -7.01 15.28 21.74
CA GLU A 67 -6.56 14.42 20.64
C GLU A 67 -5.29 13.73 21.10
N VAL A 68 -5.41 12.44 21.40
CA VAL A 68 -4.26 11.55 21.53
C VAL A 68 -3.75 11.34 20.12
N SER A 69 -2.76 12.16 19.72
CA SER A 69 -1.91 11.83 18.59
C SER A 69 -1.34 10.43 18.85
N ARG A 70 -1.72 9.47 18.00
CA ARG A 70 -1.06 8.15 17.96
C ARG A 70 0.33 8.35 17.38
N GLU A 71 1.24 8.92 18.16
CA GLU A 71 2.66 8.74 17.93
C GLU A 71 2.98 7.28 18.18
N ARG A 72 3.16 6.57 17.07
CA ARG A 72 3.71 5.22 17.03
C ARG A 72 5.02 5.27 17.81
N VAL A 73 5.01 4.70 19.02
CA VAL A 73 6.20 4.50 19.85
C VAL A 73 7.13 3.56 19.11
N ILE A 74 7.95 4.12 18.21
CA ILE A 74 9.17 3.47 17.77
C ILE A 74 10.13 3.67 18.94
N GLY A 75 10.10 2.73 19.89
CA GLY A 75 10.94 2.77 21.07
C GLY A 75 12.44 2.79 20.73
N PRO A 76 13.31 3.08 21.72
CA PRO A 76 14.76 3.30 21.57
C PRO A 76 15.57 2.07 21.08
N PHE A 77 14.91 0.98 20.68
CA PHE A 77 15.53 -0.24 20.22
C PHE A 77 16.02 -0.18 18.77
N ARG A 78 15.47 0.69 17.90
CA ARG A 78 15.97 0.85 16.53
C ARG A 78 17.34 1.56 16.48
N ASP A 79 17.54 2.57 17.33
CA ASP A 79 18.79 3.34 17.34
C ASP A 79 20.01 2.56 17.87
N PHE A 80 19.78 1.62 18.79
CA PHE A 80 20.87 0.84 19.38
C PHE A 80 21.48 -0.15 18.38
N SER A 81 20.67 -0.72 17.48
CA SER A 81 21.12 -1.68 16.48
C SER A 81 22.01 -1.01 15.42
N ALA A 82 21.59 0.16 14.92
CA ALA A 82 22.34 0.90 13.89
C ALA A 82 23.70 1.42 14.39
N ASP A 83 23.79 1.94 15.63
CA ASP A 83 25.06 2.44 16.19
C ASP A 83 26.06 1.29 16.41
N ILE A 84 25.59 0.11 16.80
CA ILE A 84 26.44 -1.09 16.93
C ILE A 84 26.97 -1.53 15.57
N CYS A 85 26.13 -1.56 14.54
CA CYS A 85 26.55 -1.94 13.19
C CYS A 85 27.57 -0.95 12.62
N ALA A 86 27.32 0.36 12.72
CA ALA A 86 28.23 1.40 12.25
C ALA A 86 29.61 1.34 12.93
N ARG A 87 29.65 1.10 14.25
CA ARG A 87 30.90 0.96 14.99
C ARG A 87 31.67 -0.29 14.61
N LEU A 88 31.00 -1.42 14.38
CA LEU A 88 31.66 -2.67 13.97
C LEU A 88 32.25 -2.58 12.56
N ILE A 89 31.54 -1.93 11.62
CA ILE A 89 32.04 -1.63 10.27
C ILE A 89 33.30 -0.75 10.37
N GLN A 90 33.25 0.33 11.15
CA GLN A 90 34.39 1.23 11.33
C GLN A 90 35.60 0.54 11.99
N VAL A 91 35.38 -0.42 12.89
CA VAL A 91 36.44 -1.23 13.50
C VAL A 91 37.07 -2.18 12.49
N ASN A 92 36.27 -2.86 11.66
CA ASN A 92 36.76 -3.74 10.59
C ASN A 92 37.63 -2.97 9.59
N GLU A 93 37.17 -1.79 9.14
CA GLU A 93 37.93 -0.91 8.23
C GLU A 93 39.24 -0.41 8.84
N ARG A 94 39.18 0.06 10.10
CA ARG A 94 40.34 0.67 10.76
C ARG A 94 41.41 -0.35 11.15
N LEU A 95 41.00 -1.56 11.52
CA LEU A 95 41.92 -2.61 11.96
C LEU A 95 42.27 -3.61 10.87
N GLN A 96 41.67 -3.49 9.68
CA GLN A 96 41.81 -4.45 8.57
C GLN A 96 41.55 -5.89 9.02
N VAL A 97 40.44 -6.08 9.74
CA VAL A 97 39.98 -7.38 10.24
C VAL A 97 38.58 -7.66 9.72
N GLU A 98 38.27 -8.94 9.52
CA GLU A 98 36.96 -9.41 9.06
C GLU A 98 36.19 -10.00 10.24
N ILE A 99 35.73 -9.15 11.17
CA ILE A 99 34.81 -9.62 12.21
C ILE A 99 33.44 -9.81 11.55
N PRO A 100 32.84 -11.02 11.61
CA PRO A 100 31.52 -11.25 11.04
C PRO A 100 30.50 -10.34 11.72
N LEU A 101 29.77 -9.56 10.91
CA LEU A 101 28.73 -8.68 11.41
C LEU A 101 27.55 -9.53 11.94
N PRO A 102 26.88 -9.07 13.01
CA PRO A 102 25.60 -9.66 13.41
C PRO A 102 24.58 -9.65 12.27
N LEU A 103 23.68 -10.64 12.22
CA LEU A 103 22.71 -10.80 11.12
C LEU A 103 21.84 -9.54 10.88
N PHE A 104 21.52 -8.80 11.94
CA PHE A 104 20.75 -7.55 11.91
C PHE A 104 21.54 -6.33 11.38
N CYS A 105 22.82 -6.49 11.04
CA CYS A 105 23.61 -5.48 10.34
C CYS A 105 23.66 -5.69 8.82
N ASN A 106 23.10 -6.80 8.33
CA ASN A 106 22.99 -7.09 6.90
C ASN A 106 21.63 -6.67 6.33
N ASP A 107 20.79 -6.03 7.13
CA ASP A 107 19.52 -5.45 6.68
C ASP A 107 19.80 -4.07 6.06
N GLU A 108 20.60 -4.05 4.99
CA GLU A 108 20.34 -3.08 3.93
C GLU A 108 19.07 -3.61 3.26
N GLU A 109 17.93 -3.30 3.87
CA GLU A 109 16.63 -3.44 3.21
C GLU A 109 16.74 -2.52 1.99
N GLU A 110 17.16 -3.08 0.86
CA GLU A 110 17.17 -2.35 -0.40
C GLU A 110 15.80 -1.66 -0.48
N PRO A 111 15.76 -0.34 -0.73
CA PRO A 111 14.50 0.35 -0.92
C PRO A 111 13.69 -0.50 -1.90
N PRO A 112 12.43 -0.84 -1.60
CA PRO A 112 11.66 -1.74 -2.46
C PRO A 112 11.82 -1.22 -3.88
N GLU A 113 12.34 -2.07 -4.78
CA GLU A 113 12.45 -1.70 -6.19
C GLU A 113 11.08 -1.14 -6.57
N GLN A 114 11.05 0.17 -6.86
CA GLN A 114 9.79 0.83 -7.18
C GLN A 114 9.35 0.21 -8.49
N ASP A 115 8.35 -0.67 -8.43
CA ASP A 115 7.78 -1.26 -9.62
C ASP A 115 7.06 -0.15 -10.39
N MET A 116 7.80 0.50 -11.30
CA MET A 116 7.32 1.64 -12.08
C MET A 116 6.35 1.23 -13.20
N GLY A 117 6.01 -0.06 -13.30
CA GLY A 117 5.15 -0.60 -14.35
C GLY A 117 4.08 -1.56 -13.87
N HIS A 118 3.85 -1.69 -12.56
CA HIS A 118 2.82 -2.57 -12.04
C HIS A 118 1.44 -1.91 -12.09
N ILE A 119 0.53 -2.57 -12.80
CA ILE A 119 -0.90 -2.28 -12.81
C ILE A 119 -1.59 -3.63 -12.67
N VAL A 120 -2.60 -3.68 -11.82
CA VAL A 120 -3.39 -4.90 -11.62
C VAL A 120 -4.79 -4.71 -12.19
N ILE A 121 -5.37 -5.80 -12.66
CA ILE A 121 -6.79 -5.94 -12.91
C ILE A 121 -7.44 -6.12 -11.54
N SER A 122 -8.22 -5.17 -11.06
CA SER A 122 -8.79 -5.19 -9.70
C SER A 122 -10.21 -5.75 -9.66
N GLU A 123 -11.00 -5.55 -10.71
CA GLU A 123 -12.38 -6.03 -10.77
C GLU A 123 -12.81 -6.27 -12.22
N VAL A 124 -13.64 -7.29 -12.44
CA VAL A 124 -14.16 -7.66 -13.76
C VAL A 124 -15.66 -7.94 -13.65
N TYR A 125 -16.45 -7.12 -14.34
CA TYR A 125 -17.90 -7.29 -14.48
C TYR A 125 -18.22 -7.83 -15.87
N TYR A 126 -18.53 -9.13 -15.92
CA TYR A 126 -18.68 -9.91 -17.16
C TYR A 126 -20.02 -10.63 -17.29
N ASP A 127 -20.89 -10.62 -16.27
CA ASP A 127 -22.23 -11.21 -16.34
C ASP A 127 -23.27 -10.11 -16.10
N VAL A 128 -23.58 -9.37 -17.17
CA VAL A 128 -24.32 -8.12 -17.08
C VAL A 128 -25.79 -8.35 -16.76
N ASP A 129 -26.29 -7.76 -15.68
CA ASP A 129 -27.73 -7.78 -15.37
C ASP A 129 -28.56 -6.80 -16.22
N GLY A 130 -29.88 -6.87 -16.08
CA GLY A 130 -30.80 -6.01 -16.81
C GLY A 130 -30.88 -4.56 -16.32
N GLU A 131 -30.33 -4.23 -15.16
CA GLU A 131 -30.33 -2.87 -14.61
C GLU A 131 -29.10 -2.08 -15.10
N HIS A 132 -27.98 -2.78 -15.26
CA HIS A 132 -26.68 -2.24 -15.65
C HIS A 132 -26.35 -2.47 -17.13
N GLY A 133 -27.34 -2.81 -17.95
CA GLY A 133 -27.25 -2.73 -19.42
C GLY A 133 -27.45 -4.06 -20.14
N SER A 134 -26.51 -4.38 -21.03
CA SER A 134 -26.58 -5.58 -21.88
C SER A 134 -25.23 -6.24 -22.06
N GLU A 135 -25.26 -7.58 -22.15
CA GLU A 135 -24.09 -8.43 -22.34
C GLU A 135 -23.23 -7.98 -23.53
N GLY A 136 -21.90 -8.04 -23.36
CA GLY A 136 -20.91 -7.52 -24.31
C GLY A 136 -20.79 -6.00 -24.34
N ALA A 137 -21.89 -5.25 -24.29
CA ALA A 137 -21.86 -3.80 -24.46
C ALA A 137 -21.53 -3.03 -23.17
N ASN A 138 -21.94 -3.55 -22.02
CA ASN A 138 -21.83 -2.88 -20.71
C ASN A 138 -21.00 -3.67 -19.69
N GLU A 139 -20.24 -4.64 -20.17
CA GLU A 139 -19.15 -5.26 -19.41
C GLU A 139 -18.05 -4.22 -19.16
N TRP A 140 -17.31 -4.39 -18.07
CA TRP A 140 -16.19 -3.54 -17.76
C TRP A 140 -15.09 -4.26 -16.98
N VAL A 141 -13.89 -3.70 -17.11
CA VAL A 141 -12.68 -4.13 -16.40
C VAL A 141 -12.10 -2.93 -15.67
N GLU A 142 -11.83 -3.08 -14.39
CA GLU A 142 -11.13 -2.09 -13.59
C GLU A 142 -9.63 -2.39 -13.56
N LEU A 143 -8.82 -1.36 -13.86
CA LEU A 143 -7.39 -1.40 -13.65
C LEU A 143 -7.01 -0.48 -12.50
N TYR A 144 -6.18 -0.98 -11.59
CA TYR A 144 -5.69 -0.29 -10.40
C TYR A 144 -4.17 -0.12 -10.43
N ASN A 145 -3.71 1.04 -9.98
CA ASN A 145 -2.30 1.32 -9.77
C ASN A 145 -1.95 1.24 -8.27
N PRO A 146 -1.44 0.10 -7.77
CA PRO A 146 -1.02 -0.06 -6.37
C PRO A 146 0.29 0.67 -6.05
N THR A 147 0.95 1.24 -7.06
CA THR A 147 2.29 1.83 -6.88
C THR A 147 2.23 3.22 -6.26
N GLY A 148 3.38 3.70 -5.78
CA GLY A 148 3.53 5.06 -5.23
C GLY A 148 3.66 6.17 -6.27
N VAL A 149 3.58 5.86 -7.57
CA VAL A 149 3.81 6.83 -8.66
C VAL A 149 2.77 6.69 -9.77
N PRO A 150 2.47 7.75 -10.55
CA PRO A 150 1.60 7.64 -11.70
C PRO A 150 2.20 6.73 -12.79
N VAL A 151 1.36 5.89 -13.41
CA VAL A 151 1.77 4.96 -14.47
C VAL A 151 1.00 5.27 -15.75
N ASN A 152 1.71 5.40 -16.86
CA ASN A 152 1.10 5.58 -18.18
C ASN A 152 0.88 4.23 -18.86
N ILE A 153 -0.39 3.87 -19.06
CA ILE A 153 -0.82 2.63 -19.72
C ILE A 153 -1.19 2.84 -21.20
N GLY A 154 -0.93 4.02 -21.75
CA GLY A 154 -1.10 4.31 -23.17
C GLY A 154 -0.31 3.33 -24.04
N GLY A 155 -0.97 2.73 -25.03
CA GLY A 155 -0.37 1.73 -25.93
C GLY A 155 -0.21 0.33 -25.33
N TRP A 156 -0.70 0.09 -24.12
CA TRP A 156 -0.85 -1.27 -23.58
C TRP A 156 -2.00 -1.99 -24.27
N SER A 157 -2.10 -3.31 -24.09
CA SER A 157 -3.22 -4.09 -24.60
C SER A 157 -3.85 -4.95 -23.51
N ILE A 158 -5.15 -5.16 -23.60
CA ILE A 158 -5.92 -6.06 -22.74
C ILE A 158 -6.84 -6.95 -23.57
N GLY A 159 -6.93 -8.24 -23.24
CA GLY A 159 -7.76 -9.23 -23.92
C GLY A 159 -7.36 -10.66 -23.58
N ASP A 160 -7.84 -11.64 -24.31
CA ASP A 160 -7.46 -13.04 -24.12
C ASP A 160 -6.21 -13.44 -24.94
N SER A 161 -5.96 -14.75 -25.05
CA SER A 161 -4.86 -15.29 -25.84
C SER A 161 -5.05 -15.19 -27.36
N ALA A 162 -6.26 -14.94 -27.84
CA ALA A 162 -6.65 -14.88 -29.24
C ALA A 162 -6.87 -13.45 -29.78
N SER A 163 -7.29 -12.51 -28.93
CA SER A 163 -7.62 -11.13 -29.31
C SER A 163 -7.52 -10.16 -28.12
N GLY A 164 -7.44 -8.87 -28.43
CA GLY A 164 -7.47 -7.84 -27.40
C GLY A 164 -7.62 -6.43 -27.95
N ALA A 165 -7.96 -5.51 -27.06
CA ALA A 165 -8.06 -4.09 -27.32
C ALA A 165 -6.73 -3.38 -27.01
N LEU A 166 -6.34 -2.44 -27.88
CA LEU A 166 -5.22 -1.54 -27.64
C LEU A 166 -5.73 -0.30 -26.90
N LEU A 167 -5.08 0.06 -25.81
CA LEU A 167 -5.42 1.26 -25.04
C LEU A 167 -4.94 2.51 -25.80
N PRO A 168 -5.85 3.44 -26.14
CA PRO A 168 -5.52 4.56 -27.00
C PRO A 168 -4.76 5.66 -26.26
N GLY A 169 -3.97 6.42 -27.01
CA GLY A 169 -3.40 7.68 -26.53
C GLY A 169 -2.49 7.53 -25.31
N GLU A 170 -2.50 8.56 -24.46
CA GLU A 170 -1.85 8.59 -23.15
C GLU A 170 -2.95 8.48 -22.10
N ILE A 171 -2.85 7.45 -21.25
CA ILE A 171 -3.78 7.20 -20.14
C ILE A 171 -2.90 7.04 -18.90
N VAL A 172 -3.00 7.97 -17.97
CA VAL A 172 -2.15 8.00 -16.77
C VAL A 172 -3.00 7.68 -15.56
N ILE A 173 -2.77 6.52 -14.96
CA ILE A 173 -3.39 6.15 -13.70
C ILE A 173 -2.56 6.74 -12.57
N PRO A 174 -3.09 7.66 -11.74
CA PRO A 174 -2.38 8.19 -10.58
C PRO A 174 -1.96 7.07 -9.60
N ALA A 175 -1.01 7.37 -8.70
CA ALA A 175 -0.69 6.48 -7.59
C ALA A 175 -1.95 6.20 -6.75
N GLY A 176 -2.28 4.91 -6.54
CA GLY A 176 -3.53 4.50 -5.89
C GLY A 176 -4.80 4.81 -6.68
N GLY A 177 -4.68 5.18 -7.96
CA GLY A 177 -5.80 5.50 -8.84
C GLY A 177 -6.34 4.29 -9.58
N VAL A 178 -7.50 4.46 -10.21
CA VAL A 178 -8.18 3.47 -11.04
C VAL A 178 -8.62 4.04 -12.38
N VAL A 179 -8.81 3.16 -13.34
CA VAL A 179 -9.47 3.45 -14.62
C VAL A 179 -10.42 2.31 -14.95
N LEU A 180 -11.57 2.63 -15.56
CA LEU A 180 -12.54 1.65 -16.03
C LEU A 180 -12.45 1.52 -17.55
N LEU A 181 -12.31 0.29 -18.03
CA LEU A 181 -12.32 -0.04 -19.45
C LEU A 181 -13.66 -0.67 -19.79
N THR A 182 -14.35 -0.17 -20.82
CA THR A 182 -15.63 -0.73 -21.26
C THR A 182 -15.77 -0.66 -22.78
N GLN A 183 -16.60 -1.52 -23.36
CA GLN A 183 -16.89 -1.49 -24.79
C GLN A 183 -17.76 -0.28 -25.16
N GLY A 184 -18.83 -0.03 -24.41
CA GLY A 184 -19.90 0.92 -24.73
C GLY A 184 -19.83 2.24 -23.97
N GLU A 185 -20.51 3.25 -24.48
CA GLU A 185 -20.70 4.53 -23.77
C GLU A 185 -21.79 4.42 -22.68
N GLY A 186 -21.78 5.35 -21.72
CA GLY A 186 -22.86 5.51 -20.74
C GLY A 186 -22.72 4.65 -19.48
N LEU A 187 -21.53 4.13 -19.19
CA LEU A 187 -21.25 3.39 -17.96
C LEU A 187 -21.57 4.24 -16.71
N GLU A 188 -21.25 5.53 -16.74
CA GLU A 188 -21.54 6.50 -15.70
C GLU A 188 -23.05 6.76 -15.46
N ILE A 189 -23.90 6.42 -16.43
CA ILE A 189 -25.36 6.52 -16.29
C ILE A 189 -25.90 5.27 -15.61
N LEU A 190 -25.30 4.12 -15.91
CA LEU A 190 -25.68 2.81 -15.36
C LEU A 190 -25.17 2.66 -13.92
N TRP A 191 -24.04 3.28 -13.60
CA TRP A 191 -23.38 3.26 -12.29
C TRP A 191 -23.18 4.70 -11.77
N PRO A 192 -24.25 5.36 -11.28
CA PRO A 192 -24.21 6.76 -10.83
C PRO A 192 -23.30 7.03 -9.61
N GLU A 193 -22.81 5.98 -8.95
CA GLU A 193 -21.86 6.01 -7.84
C GLU A 193 -20.40 6.17 -8.29
N ILE A 194 -20.09 5.98 -9.57
CA ILE A 194 -18.73 6.20 -10.09
C ILE A 194 -18.35 7.66 -9.83
N SER A 195 -17.23 7.87 -9.13
CA SER A 195 -16.70 9.21 -8.88
C SER A 195 -16.32 9.91 -10.18
N GLU A 196 -16.62 11.20 -10.30
CA GLU A 196 -16.21 12.04 -11.45
C GLU A 196 -14.68 12.06 -11.68
N SER A 197 -13.89 11.65 -10.69
CA SER A 197 -12.43 11.53 -10.81
C SER A 197 -11.95 10.24 -11.48
N VAL A 198 -12.82 9.24 -11.63
CA VAL A 198 -12.48 7.96 -12.26
C VAL A 198 -12.60 8.13 -13.77
N GLU A 199 -11.51 7.84 -14.47
CA GLU A 199 -11.51 7.88 -15.93
C GLU A 199 -12.19 6.62 -16.50
N ILE A 200 -13.10 6.81 -17.46
CA ILE A 200 -13.78 5.74 -18.19
C ILE A 200 -13.26 5.76 -19.63
N ILE A 201 -12.64 4.65 -20.04
CA ILE A 201 -12.11 4.46 -21.39
C ILE A 201 -13.08 3.58 -22.18
N VAL A 202 -13.75 4.21 -23.15
CA VAL A 202 -14.61 3.52 -24.11
C VAL A 202 -13.75 2.99 -25.25
N LEU A 203 -13.61 1.67 -25.33
CA LEU A 203 -12.77 0.99 -26.31
C LEU A 203 -13.40 0.98 -27.71
N GLY A 204 -14.74 1.05 -27.80
CA GLY A 204 -15.48 1.02 -29.07
C GLY A 204 -15.47 -0.35 -29.77
N SER A 205 -14.80 -1.34 -29.18
CA SER A 205 -14.81 -2.75 -29.57
C SER A 205 -14.86 -3.63 -28.32
N PRO A 206 -15.33 -4.87 -28.44
CA PRO A 206 -15.23 -5.85 -27.35
C PRO A 206 -13.81 -5.95 -26.80
N ILE A 207 -13.69 -6.14 -25.48
CA ILE A 207 -12.40 -6.38 -24.80
C ILE A 207 -11.77 -7.69 -25.34
N ASN A 208 -12.61 -8.69 -25.61
CA ASN A 208 -12.23 -9.96 -26.21
C ASN A 208 -13.21 -10.37 -27.34
N THR A 209 -12.91 -11.42 -28.11
CA THR A 209 -13.72 -11.92 -29.22
C THR A 209 -15.14 -12.29 -28.75
N GLY A 210 -16.07 -11.35 -28.95
CA GLY A 210 -17.48 -11.53 -28.59
C GLY A 210 -17.86 -10.99 -27.20
N GLY A 211 -16.96 -10.32 -26.49
CA GLY A 211 -17.15 -9.88 -25.10
C GLY A 211 -16.44 -10.79 -24.11
N LEU A 212 -16.71 -10.59 -22.83
CA LEU A 212 -16.22 -11.40 -21.71
C LEU A 212 -17.20 -12.56 -21.45
N SER A 213 -16.75 -13.81 -21.59
CA SER A 213 -17.64 -14.97 -21.46
C SER A 213 -18.07 -15.28 -20.01
N ASN A 214 -19.38 -15.36 -19.75
CA ASN A 214 -19.95 -15.72 -18.43
C ASN A 214 -19.58 -17.15 -18.00
N SER A 215 -19.39 -18.06 -18.96
CA SER A 215 -19.05 -19.45 -18.65
C SER A 215 -17.57 -19.64 -18.28
N GLY A 216 -16.73 -18.66 -18.62
CA GLY A 216 -15.31 -18.64 -18.35
C GLY A 216 -14.54 -18.01 -19.48
N ASP A 217 -13.60 -17.14 -19.12
CA ASP A 217 -12.68 -16.44 -20.01
C ASP A 217 -11.36 -16.12 -19.27
N ALA A 218 -10.42 -15.51 -19.99
CA ALA A 218 -9.19 -14.99 -19.42
C ALA A 218 -8.85 -13.60 -19.97
N LEU A 219 -8.22 -12.78 -19.13
CA LEU A 219 -7.67 -11.48 -19.49
C LEU A 219 -6.16 -11.47 -19.22
N PHE A 220 -5.43 -10.89 -20.15
CA PHE A 220 -4.00 -10.65 -20.09
C PHE A 220 -3.75 -9.17 -20.38
N LEU A 221 -3.29 -8.44 -19.37
CA LEU A 221 -2.82 -7.07 -19.52
C LEU A 221 -1.35 -7.09 -19.93
N ARG A 222 -1.02 -6.42 -21.04
CA ARG A 222 0.34 -6.40 -21.59
C ARG A 222 0.82 -4.99 -21.85
N ASN A 223 2.09 -4.75 -21.56
CA ASN A 223 2.75 -3.49 -21.87
C ASN A 223 3.03 -3.38 -23.40
N PRO A 224 3.55 -2.24 -23.91
CA PRO A 224 3.83 -2.07 -25.33
C PRO A 224 4.97 -2.95 -25.87
N SER A 225 5.78 -3.54 -24.99
CA SER A 225 6.79 -4.55 -25.31
C SER A 225 6.22 -5.97 -25.38
N ALA A 226 4.91 -6.11 -25.17
CA ALA A 226 4.14 -7.37 -25.10
C ALA A 226 4.44 -8.24 -23.87
N ASP A 227 5.18 -7.70 -22.89
CA ASP A 227 5.37 -8.39 -21.61
C ASP A 227 4.04 -8.42 -20.86
N LEU A 228 3.78 -9.55 -20.19
CA LEU A 228 2.62 -9.69 -19.32
C LEU A 228 2.83 -8.82 -18.08
N VAL A 229 1.83 -8.00 -17.76
CA VAL A 229 1.81 -7.16 -16.56
C VAL A 229 0.91 -7.77 -15.49
N ASP A 230 -0.30 -8.19 -15.87
CA ASP A 230 -1.22 -8.90 -14.99
C ASP A 230 -2.17 -9.79 -15.80
N SER A 231 -2.82 -10.75 -15.15
CA SER A 231 -3.83 -11.61 -15.76
C SER A 231 -4.86 -12.12 -14.75
N VAL A 232 -6.01 -12.54 -15.28
CA VAL A 232 -7.02 -13.25 -14.52
C VAL A 232 -7.76 -14.22 -15.43
N SER A 233 -8.21 -15.36 -14.89
CA SER A 233 -9.12 -16.25 -15.60
C SER A 233 -10.19 -16.76 -14.65
N TRP A 234 -11.40 -16.95 -15.17
CA TRP A 234 -12.55 -17.37 -14.38
C TRP A 234 -13.35 -18.49 -15.05
N GLY A 235 -14.28 -19.07 -14.28
CA GLY A 235 -15.20 -20.08 -14.76
C GLY A 235 -14.44 -21.30 -15.29
N THR A 236 -14.78 -21.77 -16.49
CA THR A 236 -14.14 -22.94 -17.10
C THR A 236 -12.78 -22.68 -17.74
N ASN A 237 -12.34 -21.42 -17.86
CA ASN A 237 -11.06 -21.08 -18.49
C ASN A 237 -9.96 -21.05 -17.44
N THR A 238 -8.85 -21.75 -17.70
CA THR A 238 -7.69 -21.87 -16.80
C THR A 238 -6.38 -21.35 -17.44
N ASP A 239 -6.47 -20.49 -18.45
CA ASP A 239 -5.31 -20.03 -19.21
C ASP A 239 -4.41 -19.09 -18.40
N ALA A 240 -4.98 -18.31 -17.48
CA ALA A 240 -4.21 -17.47 -16.56
C ALA A 240 -3.93 -18.19 -15.23
N PHE A 241 -4.94 -18.84 -14.64
CA PHE A 241 -4.87 -19.51 -13.34
C PHE A 241 -5.40 -20.95 -13.41
N ASP A 242 -4.71 -21.88 -12.75
CA ASP A 242 -5.15 -23.27 -12.55
C ASP A 242 -5.00 -23.66 -11.07
N PRO A 243 -6.08 -23.63 -10.26
CA PRO A 243 -7.47 -23.41 -10.66
C PRO A 243 -7.79 -21.93 -10.96
N SER A 244 -8.77 -21.71 -11.84
CA SER A 244 -9.34 -20.39 -12.15
C SER A 244 -10.15 -19.80 -11.00
N VAL A 245 -10.45 -18.50 -11.09
CA VAL A 245 -11.43 -17.86 -10.21
C VAL A 245 -12.80 -18.49 -10.45
N LEU A 246 -13.56 -18.72 -9.38
CA LEU A 246 -14.92 -19.24 -9.53
C LEU A 246 -15.78 -18.24 -10.31
N GLY A 247 -16.59 -18.75 -11.23
CA GLY A 247 -17.56 -17.93 -11.93
C GLY A 247 -18.62 -17.36 -10.98
N VAL A 248 -19.18 -16.20 -11.32
CA VAL A 248 -20.23 -15.51 -10.55
C VAL A 248 -21.56 -15.52 -11.31
N GLY A 249 -22.62 -15.09 -10.64
CA GLY A 249 -23.95 -14.99 -11.23
C GLY A 249 -24.21 -13.65 -11.92
N ASN A 250 -25.41 -13.54 -12.49
CA ASN A 250 -25.86 -12.33 -13.17
C ASN A 250 -25.89 -11.12 -12.21
N GLY A 251 -25.30 -10.01 -12.64
CA GLY A 251 -25.18 -8.77 -11.86
C GLY A 251 -24.02 -8.77 -10.86
N GLU A 252 -23.21 -9.83 -10.83
CA GLU A 252 -22.06 -9.95 -9.94
C GLU A 252 -20.75 -9.73 -10.71
N SER A 253 -19.69 -9.37 -9.99
CA SER A 253 -18.32 -9.26 -10.51
C SER A 253 -17.39 -10.21 -9.76
N ILE A 254 -16.21 -10.44 -10.33
CA ILE A 254 -15.05 -10.93 -9.58
C ILE A 254 -14.17 -9.74 -9.24
N GLU A 255 -13.65 -9.69 -8.02
CA GLU A 255 -12.78 -8.60 -7.55
C GLU A 255 -11.59 -9.16 -6.77
N ARG A 256 -10.48 -8.43 -6.75
CA ARG A 256 -9.37 -8.71 -5.86
C ARG A 256 -9.77 -8.40 -4.42
N VAL A 257 -9.46 -9.30 -3.49
CA VAL A 257 -9.70 -9.10 -2.05
C VAL A 257 -8.85 -7.95 -1.53
N ASN A 258 -7.56 -7.98 -1.85
CA ASN A 258 -6.63 -6.89 -1.59
C ASN A 258 -5.89 -6.55 -2.89
N PRO A 259 -6.19 -5.40 -3.52
CA PRO A 259 -5.59 -5.04 -4.80
C PRO A 259 -4.11 -4.58 -4.67
N ASP A 260 -3.61 -4.39 -3.45
CA ASP A 260 -2.19 -4.14 -3.17
C ASP A 260 -1.36 -5.44 -3.09
N ILE A 261 -2.02 -6.61 -3.16
CA ILE A 261 -1.37 -7.91 -3.06
C ILE A 261 -1.77 -8.75 -4.28
N ASP A 262 -0.78 -9.06 -5.10
CA ASP A 262 -0.92 -9.96 -6.25
C ASP A 262 0.01 -11.15 -6.07
N THR A 263 -0.57 -12.35 -5.99
CA THR A 263 0.17 -13.62 -5.89
C THR A 263 0.16 -14.39 -7.21
N ASP A 264 -0.36 -13.79 -8.29
CA ASP A 264 -0.60 -14.44 -9.58
C ASP A 264 -1.48 -15.71 -9.45
N THR A 265 -2.45 -15.70 -8.53
CA THR A 265 -3.36 -16.84 -8.35
C THR A 265 -4.81 -16.44 -8.10
N SER A 266 -5.72 -17.38 -8.31
CA SER A 266 -7.15 -17.21 -8.02
C SER A 266 -7.47 -16.99 -6.53
N VAL A 267 -6.51 -17.19 -5.61
CA VAL A 267 -6.70 -16.94 -4.17
C VAL A 267 -6.83 -15.44 -3.86
N ASP A 268 -6.32 -14.58 -4.74
CA ASP A 268 -6.43 -13.13 -4.57
C ASP A 268 -7.83 -12.60 -4.85
N TRP A 269 -8.72 -13.43 -5.38
CA TRP A 269 -10.02 -13.03 -5.93
C TRP A 269 -11.21 -13.54 -5.10
N THR A 270 -12.28 -12.75 -5.08
CA THR A 270 -13.57 -13.10 -4.48
C THR A 270 -14.71 -12.68 -5.41
N SER A 271 -15.90 -13.24 -5.19
CA SER A 271 -17.13 -12.76 -5.82
C SER A 271 -17.64 -11.51 -5.11
N ASN A 272 -18.12 -10.53 -5.87
CA ASN A 272 -18.81 -9.35 -5.36
C ASN A 272 -20.25 -9.29 -5.91
N SER A 273 -21.23 -9.41 -5.02
CA SER A 273 -22.65 -9.36 -5.38
C SER A 273 -23.20 -7.94 -5.55
N ASN A 274 -22.38 -6.93 -5.29
CA ASN A 274 -22.70 -5.53 -5.48
C ASN A 274 -21.45 -4.82 -6.06
N PRO A 275 -21.18 -4.99 -7.36
CA PRO A 275 -19.97 -4.48 -8.01
C PRO A 275 -19.72 -3.01 -7.68
N THR A 276 -18.45 -2.61 -7.56
CA THR A 276 -18.06 -1.28 -7.09
C THR A 276 -17.12 -0.58 -8.07
N PRO A 277 -17.58 -0.26 -9.29
CA PRO A 277 -16.73 0.36 -10.29
C PRO A 277 -16.12 1.67 -9.77
N GLY A 278 -14.80 1.77 -9.82
CA GLY A 278 -14.03 2.91 -9.34
C GLY A 278 -13.51 2.77 -7.90
N VAL A 279 -13.77 1.64 -7.22
CA VAL A 279 -13.32 1.37 -5.85
C VAL A 279 -12.54 0.05 -5.83
N PRO A 280 -11.21 0.09 -5.77
CA PRO A 280 -10.42 -1.11 -5.94
C PRO A 280 -10.51 -2.02 -4.71
N GLY A 281 -11.05 -3.21 -4.95
CA GLY A 281 -11.02 -4.39 -4.11
C GLY A 281 -11.90 -4.38 -2.85
N ALA A 282 -12.08 -5.59 -2.29
CA ALA A 282 -13.09 -5.86 -1.27
C ALA A 282 -12.78 -5.22 0.11
N LEU A 283 -11.50 -5.12 0.49
CA LEU A 283 -11.10 -4.63 1.82
C LEU A 283 -11.32 -3.13 2.01
N GLN A 284 -11.41 -2.35 0.93
CA GLN A 284 -11.66 -0.92 1.04
C GLN A 284 -13.15 -0.59 1.28
N GLN A 285 -14.03 -1.59 1.22
CA GLN A 285 -15.48 -1.44 1.32
C GLN A 285 -16.06 -1.69 2.72
N SER A 286 -15.24 -2.09 3.71
CA SER A 286 -15.67 -2.48 5.07
C SER A 286 -15.53 -1.39 6.14
#